data_AF-A0A6A6L614-F1
#
_entry.id   AF-A0A6A6L614-F1
#
_cell.length_a   1.000
_cell.length_b   1.000
_cell.length_c   1.000
_cell.angle_alpha   90.00
_cell.angle_beta   90.00
_cell.angle_gamma   90.00
#
_symmetry.space_group_name_H-M   'P 1'
#
loop_
_entity.id
_entity.type
_entity.pdbx_description
1 polymer ?
#
loop_
_entity_poly.entity_id
_entity_poly.type
_entity_poly.pdbx_seq_one_letter_code
_entity_poly.pdbx_strand_id
1 'polypeptide(L)'
;MRRAHDCLSWGKRKRQEAENIKLIQNKQYGRADDEYDFEDGPCRKSTKKVATQQERCLFCFENPNQPKHLVVSIANFTYLMLPQWQPVVPGHCFILPMQHESATRSVDNYVWEEIRNFKKCLIMMFAKQGKDLVFLETVMGLAQQRRHCLIECIPLPQKIAKQAPLYFKKAIEEAEHEWSQHNAKKLIDTRVKGLRGSIPRTSLTSMLSSA
;
A
#
# COMPACT_ATOMS: atom_id res chain seq x y z
N MET A 1 -86.70 2.92 1.31
CA MET A 1 -86.11 2.27 0.12
C MET A 1 -85.29 3.26 -0.74
N ARG A 2 -84.19 3.85 -0.23
CA ARG A 2 -83.23 4.69 -0.99
C ARG A 2 -81.82 4.69 -0.35
N ARG A 3 -81.23 3.51 -0.14
CA ARG A 3 -79.82 3.37 0.33
C ARG A 3 -79.06 2.19 -0.29
N ALA A 4 -79.54 1.63 -1.41
CA ALA A 4 -78.89 0.53 -2.12
C ALA A 4 -78.48 0.87 -3.57
N HIS A 5 -78.85 2.05 -4.09
CA HIS A 5 -78.54 2.44 -5.48
C HIS A 5 -77.25 3.28 -5.64
N ASP A 6 -76.69 3.82 -4.56
CA ASP A 6 -75.50 4.70 -4.63
C ASP A 6 -74.15 3.96 -4.60
N CYS A 7 -74.12 2.68 -4.18
CA CYS A 7 -72.88 1.89 -4.14
C CYS A 7 -72.45 1.37 -5.53
N LEU A 8 -73.41 1.14 -6.44
CA LEU A 8 -73.15 0.63 -7.80
C LEU A 8 -72.64 1.70 -8.79
N SER A 9 -72.87 3.00 -8.53
CA SER A 9 -72.40 4.09 -9.40
C SER A 9 -70.97 4.56 -9.08
N TRP A 10 -70.49 4.30 -7.86
CA TRP A 10 -69.11 4.58 -7.42
C TRP A 10 -68.12 3.53 -7.96
N GLY A 11 -68.53 2.25 -8.00
CA GLY A 11 -67.72 1.17 -8.54
C GLY A 11 -67.47 1.26 -10.06
N LYS A 12 -68.43 1.81 -10.82
CA LYS A 12 -68.28 1.98 -12.28
C LYS A 12 -67.33 3.13 -12.66
N ARG A 13 -67.36 4.25 -11.92
CA ARG A 13 -66.43 5.39 -12.13
C ARG A 13 -64.98 5.04 -11.84
N LYS A 14 -64.69 4.31 -10.76
CA LYS A 14 -63.33 3.85 -10.43
C LYS A 14 -62.74 2.86 -11.43
N ARG A 15 -63.59 2.09 -12.13
CA ARG A 15 -63.15 1.11 -13.16
C ARG A 15 -62.76 1.81 -14.47
N GLN A 16 -63.50 2.84 -14.87
CA GLN A 16 -63.19 3.67 -16.05
C GLN A 16 -61.92 4.52 -15.85
N GLU A 17 -61.67 5.07 -14.66
CA GLU A 17 -60.41 5.79 -14.37
C GLU A 17 -59.18 4.86 -14.46
N ALA A 18 -59.29 3.63 -13.93
CA ALA A 18 -58.19 2.65 -13.97
C ALA A 18 -57.89 2.15 -15.40
N GLU A 19 -58.89 2.05 -16.27
CA GLU A 19 -58.71 1.70 -17.68
C GLU A 19 -58.08 2.86 -18.48
N ASN A 20 -58.46 4.11 -18.19
CA ASN A 20 -57.89 5.28 -18.85
C ASN A 20 -56.40 5.51 -18.47
N ILE A 21 -56.03 5.24 -17.21
CA ILE A 21 -54.64 5.30 -16.73
C ILE A 21 -53.76 4.24 -17.43
N LYS A 22 -54.28 3.02 -17.63
CA LYS A 22 -53.58 1.96 -18.38
C LYS A 22 -53.38 2.31 -19.85
N LEU A 23 -54.35 3.00 -20.47
CA LEU A 23 -54.25 3.44 -21.86
C LEU A 23 -53.19 4.55 -22.04
N ILE A 24 -53.05 5.45 -21.07
CA ILE A 24 -52.01 6.51 -21.08
C ILE A 24 -50.62 5.92 -20.85
N GLN A 25 -50.46 4.96 -19.93
CA GLN A 25 -49.17 4.30 -19.69
C GLN A 25 -48.71 3.44 -20.87
N ASN A 26 -49.61 2.70 -21.53
CA ASN A 26 -49.25 1.91 -22.72
C ASN A 26 -48.89 2.79 -23.93
N LYS A 27 -49.47 3.99 -24.05
CA LYS A 27 -49.13 4.93 -25.13
C LYS A 27 -47.75 5.57 -24.94
N GLN A 28 -47.23 5.59 -23.71
CA GLN A 28 -45.91 6.15 -23.40
C GLN A 28 -44.75 5.16 -23.64
N TYR A 29 -45.03 3.86 -23.74
CA TYR A 29 -44.01 2.81 -23.92
C TYR A 29 -43.92 2.18 -25.32
N GLY A 30 -44.71 2.67 -26.30
CA GLY A 30 -44.84 2.08 -27.64
C GLY A 30 -44.32 2.92 -28.81
N ARG A 31 -43.35 3.81 -28.61
CA ARG A 31 -42.70 4.57 -29.70
C ARG A 31 -41.17 4.52 -29.58
N ALA A 32 -40.66 3.32 -29.81
CA ALA A 32 -39.44 3.05 -30.55
C ALA A 32 -39.96 2.19 -31.74
N ASP A 33 -39.72 2.50 -33.01
CA ASP A 33 -38.44 2.62 -33.69
C ASP A 33 -38.57 3.45 -34.99
N ASP A 34 -37.43 3.72 -35.62
CA ASP A 34 -37.21 4.03 -37.06
C ASP A 34 -36.75 5.46 -37.41
N GLU A 35 -35.52 5.81 -37.07
CA GLU A 35 -34.62 6.45 -38.04
C GLU A 35 -33.15 6.08 -37.75
N TYR A 36 -32.50 5.49 -38.76
CA TYR A 36 -31.10 5.08 -38.79
C TYR A 36 -30.21 6.33 -38.92
N ASP A 37 -29.29 6.54 -37.99
CA ASP A 37 -28.09 7.37 -38.23
C ASP A 37 -26.85 6.56 -37.84
N PHE A 38 -26.17 6.04 -38.85
CA PHE A 38 -24.92 5.32 -38.73
C PHE A 38 -23.79 6.36 -38.75
N GLU A 39 -23.58 7.03 -37.62
CA GLU A 39 -22.38 7.84 -37.38
C GLU A 39 -21.47 7.06 -36.44
N ASP A 40 -20.58 6.28 -37.04
CA ASP A 40 -19.43 5.61 -36.42
C ASP A 40 -18.40 6.65 -35.93
N GLY A 41 -18.81 7.43 -34.94
CA GLY A 41 -17.91 8.25 -34.14
C GLY A 41 -16.97 7.36 -33.32
N PRO A 42 -15.66 7.66 -33.24
CA PRO A 42 -14.75 6.85 -32.46
C PRO A 42 -15.22 6.87 -31.00
N CYS A 43 -15.60 5.70 -30.49
CA CYS A 43 -15.74 5.48 -29.06
C CYS A 43 -14.43 5.95 -28.44
N ARG A 44 -14.47 7.14 -27.81
CA ARG A 44 -13.42 7.60 -26.93
C ARG A 44 -13.41 6.62 -25.77
N LYS A 45 -12.74 5.48 -25.97
CA LYS A 45 -12.12 4.73 -24.89
C LYS A 45 -11.36 5.79 -24.13
N SER A 46 -11.92 6.26 -23.02
CA SER A 46 -11.16 7.09 -22.10
C SER A 46 -9.95 6.23 -21.80
N THR A 47 -8.81 6.58 -22.39
CA THR A 47 -7.54 5.95 -22.08
C THR A 47 -7.36 6.31 -20.62
N LYS A 48 -7.82 5.43 -19.72
CA LYS A 48 -7.42 5.47 -18.33
C LYS A 48 -5.91 5.33 -18.43
N LYS A 49 -5.20 6.46 -18.39
CA LYS A 49 -3.74 6.46 -18.37
C LYS A 49 -3.40 5.53 -17.22
N VAL A 50 -2.77 4.41 -17.54
CA VAL A 50 -2.35 3.46 -16.52
C VAL A 50 -1.33 4.22 -15.71
N ALA A 51 -1.77 4.70 -14.53
CA ALA A 51 -0.91 5.51 -13.69
C ALA A 51 0.40 4.76 -13.47
N THR A 52 1.51 5.46 -13.67
CA THR A 52 2.84 4.84 -13.57
C THR A 52 3.05 4.34 -12.14
N GLN A 53 3.98 3.42 -11.96
CA GLN A 53 4.29 2.88 -10.64
C GLN A 53 4.65 3.97 -9.63
N GLN A 54 5.36 5.01 -10.08
CA GLN A 54 5.72 6.17 -9.27
C GLN A 54 4.50 6.99 -8.86
N GLU A 55 3.54 7.19 -9.77
CA GLU A 55 2.29 7.92 -9.48
C GLU A 55 1.40 7.20 -8.45
N ARG A 56 1.47 5.87 -8.40
CA ARG A 56 0.73 5.07 -7.40
C ARG A 56 1.44 4.96 -6.05
N CYS A 57 2.76 5.20 -6.03
CA CYS A 57 3.58 5.01 -4.85
C CYS A 57 3.57 6.27 -3.98
N LEU A 58 2.97 6.19 -2.78
CA LEU A 58 2.91 7.31 -1.83
C LEU A 58 4.26 7.66 -1.17
N PHE A 59 5.32 6.92 -1.48
CA PHE A 59 6.67 7.13 -0.93
C PHE A 59 7.66 7.68 -1.96
N CYS A 60 7.28 7.75 -3.24
CA CYS A 60 8.08 8.47 -4.23
C CYS A 60 8.04 9.96 -3.89
N PHE A 61 9.21 10.59 -3.79
CA PHE A 61 9.31 11.97 -3.32
C PHE A 61 8.65 12.98 -4.29
N GLU A 62 8.65 12.64 -5.58
CA GLU A 62 8.00 13.44 -6.62
C GLU A 62 6.47 13.25 -6.68
N ASN A 63 5.92 12.27 -5.95
CA ASN A 63 4.49 12.03 -5.96
C ASN A 63 3.74 13.17 -5.24
N PRO A 64 2.84 13.90 -5.93
CA PRO A 64 2.11 15.01 -5.31
C PRO A 64 1.20 14.57 -4.15
N ASN A 65 0.79 13.30 -4.13
CA ASN A 65 -0.08 12.74 -3.09
C ASN A 65 0.70 12.27 -1.83
N GLN A 66 2.02 12.37 -1.83
CA GLN A 66 2.82 12.03 -0.64
C GLN A 66 2.47 12.95 0.54
N PRO A 67 2.30 12.42 1.76
CA PRO A 67 2.10 13.23 2.95
C PRO A 67 3.38 13.95 3.38
N LYS A 68 3.64 15.13 2.79
CA LYS A 68 4.85 15.94 3.04
C LYS A 68 5.04 16.36 4.50
N HIS A 69 3.96 16.49 5.26
CA HIS A 69 4.00 16.88 6.67
C HIS A 69 4.64 15.82 7.59
N LEU A 70 4.81 14.57 7.11
CA LEU A 70 5.48 13.51 7.86
C LEU A 70 6.99 13.44 7.59
N VAL A 71 7.50 14.24 6.67
CA VAL A 71 8.94 14.29 6.36
C VAL A 71 9.65 15.07 7.45
N VAL A 72 10.66 14.45 8.06
CA VAL A 72 11.41 14.99 9.20
C VAL A 72 12.74 15.58 8.76
N SER A 73 13.42 14.91 7.82
CA SER A 73 14.75 15.31 7.34
C SER A 73 14.96 14.85 5.91
N ILE A 74 15.72 15.61 5.13
CA ILE A 74 15.96 15.38 3.71
C ILE A 74 17.47 15.45 3.47
N ALA A 75 18.02 14.45 2.78
CA ALA A 75 19.39 14.43 2.24
C ALA A 75 19.35 14.62 0.72
N ASN A 76 20.38 14.19 -0.03
CA ASN A 76 20.38 14.39 -1.49
C ASN A 76 19.55 13.34 -2.22
N PHE A 77 19.58 12.09 -1.77
CA PHE A 77 18.89 10.97 -2.44
C PHE A 77 17.96 10.19 -1.51
N THR A 78 17.95 10.53 -0.22
CA THR A 78 17.20 9.84 0.83
C THR A 78 16.52 10.84 1.76
N TYR A 79 15.48 10.41 2.44
CA TYR A 79 14.77 11.24 3.41
C TYR A 79 14.24 10.39 4.57
N LEU A 80 13.97 11.04 5.70
CA LEU A 80 13.41 10.47 6.90
C LEU A 80 11.92 10.86 7.00
N MET A 81 11.06 9.88 7.27
CA MET A 81 9.61 10.09 7.39
C MET A 81 9.04 9.40 8.63
N LEU A 82 7.96 9.94 9.20
CA LEU A 82 7.18 9.27 10.23
C LEU A 82 6.13 8.32 9.62
N PRO A 83 5.73 7.27 10.34
CA PRO A 83 4.60 6.43 9.95
C PRO A 83 3.31 7.26 9.78
N GLN A 84 2.54 6.95 8.73
CA GLN A 84 1.23 7.60 8.50
C GLN A 84 0.17 7.15 9.52
N TRP A 85 0.34 5.94 10.05
CA TRP A 85 -0.57 5.31 11.01
C TRP A 85 0.11 5.24 12.38
N GLN A 86 -0.57 4.62 13.34
CA GLN A 86 -0.07 4.46 14.70
C GLN A 86 1.36 3.88 14.71
N PRO A 87 2.36 4.61 15.24
CA PRO A 87 3.71 4.07 15.39
C PRO A 87 3.71 2.92 16.41
N VAL A 88 4.54 1.91 16.16
CA VAL A 88 4.74 0.75 17.06
C VAL A 88 5.30 1.22 18.41
N VAL A 89 6.22 2.19 18.38
CA VAL A 89 6.86 2.79 19.56
C VAL A 89 7.10 4.28 19.34
N PRO A 90 7.18 5.09 20.41
CA PRO A 90 7.59 6.49 20.29
C PRO A 90 9.00 6.63 19.69
N GLY A 91 9.10 7.41 18.61
CA GLY A 91 10.33 7.57 17.83
C GLY A 91 10.48 6.61 16.66
N HIS A 92 9.46 5.80 16.34
CA HIS A 92 9.42 5.01 15.12
C HIS A 92 9.44 5.93 13.88
N CYS A 93 10.38 5.67 12.97
CA CYS A 93 10.53 6.40 11.72
C CYS A 93 11.01 5.48 10.58
N PHE A 94 10.97 6.01 9.36
CA PHE A 94 11.36 5.33 8.13
C PHE A 94 12.50 6.08 7.44
N ILE A 95 13.50 5.35 6.96
CA ILE A 95 14.49 5.85 5.99
C ILE A 95 14.04 5.36 4.60
N LEU A 96 13.91 6.29 3.66
CA LEU A 96 13.38 6.05 2.33
C LEU A 96 14.32 6.67 1.28
N PRO A 97 14.59 6.00 0.15
CA PRO A 97 15.15 6.66 -1.03
C PRO A 97 14.09 7.55 -1.68
N MET A 98 14.53 8.64 -2.31
CA MET A 98 13.63 9.55 -3.04
C MET A 98 13.02 8.89 -4.27
N GLN A 99 13.83 8.12 -5.00
CA GLN A 99 13.42 7.36 -6.18
C GLN A 99 12.77 6.03 -5.79
N HIS A 100 11.92 5.50 -6.68
CA HIS A 100 11.30 4.19 -6.48
C HIS A 100 12.35 3.09 -6.63
N GLU A 101 12.75 2.54 -5.51
CA GLU A 101 13.62 1.37 -5.42
C GLU A 101 12.85 0.24 -4.74
N SER A 102 13.08 -1.01 -5.11
CA SER A 102 12.36 -2.13 -4.45
C SER A 102 13.03 -2.59 -3.16
N ALA A 103 14.35 -2.46 -3.07
CA ALA A 103 15.13 -2.97 -1.96
C ALA A 103 16.41 -2.17 -1.77
N THR A 104 16.94 -2.14 -0.55
CA THR A 104 18.25 -1.54 -0.29
C THR A 104 19.38 -2.28 -1.00
N ARG A 105 19.11 -3.48 -1.53
CA ARG A 105 20.05 -4.22 -2.36
C ARG A 105 20.15 -3.72 -3.80
N SER A 106 19.09 -3.09 -4.34
CA SER A 106 19.10 -2.54 -5.70
C SER A 106 19.75 -1.17 -5.77
N VAL A 107 19.66 -0.36 -4.70
CA VAL A 107 20.13 1.03 -4.68
C VAL A 107 21.63 1.19 -4.99
N ASP A 108 21.99 2.39 -5.44
CA ASP A 108 23.38 2.77 -5.73
C ASP A 108 24.22 2.98 -4.47
N ASN A 109 25.54 3.12 -4.64
CA ASN A 109 26.47 3.32 -3.53
C ASN A 109 26.26 4.65 -2.81
N TYR A 110 25.93 5.73 -3.53
CA TYR A 110 25.66 7.04 -2.91
C TYR A 110 24.42 6.99 -2.00
N VAL A 111 23.32 6.42 -2.51
CA VAL A 111 22.09 6.20 -1.73
C VAL A 111 22.37 5.31 -0.51
N TRP A 112 23.15 4.24 -0.70
CA TRP A 112 23.54 3.33 0.39
C TRP A 112 24.34 4.02 1.50
N GLU A 113 25.29 4.89 1.15
CA GLU A 113 26.07 5.63 2.14
C GLU A 113 25.20 6.65 2.89
N GLU A 114 24.26 7.33 2.23
CA GLU A 114 23.30 8.19 2.92
C GLU A 114 22.43 7.41 3.91
N ILE A 115 21.93 6.24 3.51
CA ILE A 115 21.20 5.33 4.42
C ILE A 115 22.06 4.95 5.62
N ARG A 116 23.34 4.61 5.43
CA ARG A 116 24.27 4.31 6.54
C ARG A 116 24.48 5.52 7.45
N ASN A 117 24.58 6.71 6.90
CA ASN A 117 24.75 7.94 7.68
C ASN A 117 23.51 8.23 8.53
N PHE A 118 22.30 8.10 7.97
CA PHE A 118 21.06 8.19 8.74
C PHE A 118 21.01 7.16 9.88
N LYS A 119 21.36 5.89 9.59
CA LYS A 119 21.41 4.85 10.62
C LYS A 119 22.36 5.22 11.76
N LYS A 120 23.57 5.69 11.46
CA LYS A 120 24.55 6.12 12.47
C LYS A 120 24.02 7.28 13.32
N CYS A 121 23.45 8.31 12.70
CA CYS A 121 22.90 9.47 13.41
C CYS A 121 21.75 9.06 14.33
N LEU A 122 20.85 8.21 13.87
CA LEU A 122 19.74 7.70 14.66
C LEU A 122 20.23 6.85 15.84
N ILE A 123 21.20 5.95 15.62
CA ILE A 123 21.82 5.15 16.69
C ILE A 123 22.39 6.08 17.76
N MET A 124 23.19 7.07 17.38
CA MET A 124 23.78 8.02 18.33
C MET A 124 22.72 8.85 19.08
N MET A 125 21.64 9.24 18.41
CA MET A 125 20.55 10.00 19.02
C MET A 125 19.81 9.18 20.08
N PHE A 126 19.42 7.94 19.76
CA PHE A 126 18.68 7.08 20.69
C PHE A 126 19.57 6.48 21.78
N ALA A 127 20.87 6.27 21.52
CA ALA A 127 21.81 5.84 22.54
C ALA A 127 21.89 6.84 23.71
N LYS A 128 21.85 8.15 23.42
CA LYS A 128 21.77 9.21 24.44
C LYS A 128 20.49 9.16 25.27
N GLN A 129 19.44 8.51 24.76
CA GLN A 129 18.17 8.30 25.46
C GLN A 129 18.09 6.93 26.16
N GLY A 130 19.21 6.17 26.21
CA GLY A 130 19.23 4.83 26.80
C GLY A 130 18.44 3.79 25.99
N LYS A 131 18.32 3.99 24.67
CA LYS A 131 17.63 3.09 23.74
C LYS A 131 18.60 2.62 22.66
N ASP A 132 18.38 1.41 22.18
CA ASP A 132 19.04 0.88 20.99
C ASP A 132 18.05 0.87 19.82
N LEU A 133 18.56 0.63 18.61
CA LEU A 133 17.77 0.67 17.38
C LEU A 133 17.76 -0.68 16.67
N VAL A 134 16.58 -1.06 16.23
CA VAL A 134 16.36 -2.20 15.35
C VAL A 134 15.91 -1.67 13.99
N PHE A 135 16.65 -2.04 12.95
CA PHE A 135 16.35 -1.64 11.57
C PHE A 135 15.74 -2.82 10.80
N LEU A 136 14.55 -2.62 10.24
CA LEU A 136 13.84 -3.66 9.51
C LEU A 136 13.59 -3.23 8.07
N GLU A 137 13.71 -4.16 7.14
CA GLU A 137 13.32 -3.95 5.76
C GLU A 137 12.63 -5.23 5.26
N THR A 138 11.37 -5.11 4.83
CA THR A 138 10.61 -6.26 4.33
C THR A 138 10.46 -6.15 2.82
N VAL A 139 11.24 -6.93 2.09
CA VAL A 139 11.22 -6.94 0.63
C VAL A 139 10.29 -8.05 0.12
N MET A 140 9.20 -7.65 -0.56
CA MET A 140 8.20 -8.57 -1.10
C MET A 140 7.93 -8.27 -2.57
N GLY A 141 7.78 -9.32 -3.39
CA GLY A 141 7.34 -9.18 -4.78
C GLY A 141 8.34 -8.46 -5.70
N LEU A 142 9.66 -8.72 -5.56
CA LEU A 142 10.71 -8.14 -6.42
C LEU A 142 10.37 -8.24 -7.91
N ALA A 143 9.82 -9.35 -8.40
CA ALA A 143 9.50 -9.50 -9.82
C ALA A 143 8.53 -8.44 -10.35
N GLN A 144 7.65 -7.92 -9.49
CA GLN A 144 6.67 -6.91 -9.85
C GLN A 144 7.06 -5.49 -9.41
N GLN A 145 8.17 -5.36 -8.66
CA GLN A 145 8.74 -4.11 -8.10
C GLN A 145 7.76 -3.21 -7.32
N ARG A 146 6.53 -3.65 -7.02
CA ARG A 146 5.41 -2.77 -6.61
C ARG A 146 5.62 -1.97 -5.32
N ARG A 147 6.52 -2.40 -4.44
CA ARG A 147 6.74 -1.78 -3.13
C ARG A 147 7.97 -0.88 -3.17
N HIS A 148 7.88 0.24 -2.47
CA HIS A 148 9.02 1.13 -2.25
C HIS A 148 9.93 0.54 -1.19
N CYS A 149 11.24 0.73 -1.35
CA CYS A 149 12.28 0.36 -0.41
C CYS A 149 12.09 1.18 0.87
N LEU A 150 11.69 0.52 1.95
CA LEU A 150 11.35 1.17 3.21
C LEU A 150 12.12 0.50 4.33
N ILE A 151 12.96 1.29 5.02
CA ILE A 151 13.74 0.82 6.16
C ILE A 151 13.11 1.39 7.43
N GLU A 152 12.45 0.52 8.20
CA GLU A 152 11.86 0.85 9.49
C GLU A 152 12.94 0.98 10.56
N CYS A 153 12.83 2.01 11.39
CA CYS A 153 13.75 2.32 12.48
C CYS A 153 12.97 2.30 13.79
N ILE A 154 13.10 1.23 14.56
CA ILE A 154 12.30 0.98 15.76
C ILE A 154 13.21 1.12 17.00
N PRO A 155 13.10 2.21 17.77
CA PRO A 155 13.88 2.37 18.99
C PRO A 155 13.31 1.49 20.12
N LEU A 156 14.18 0.73 20.77
CA LEU A 156 13.83 -0.19 21.86
C LEU A 156 14.64 0.14 23.12
N PRO A 157 14.08 -0.08 24.32
CA PRO A 157 14.88 -0.06 25.54
C PRO A 157 16.02 -1.07 25.47
N GLN A 158 17.23 -0.70 25.91
CA GLN A 158 18.43 -1.54 25.83
C GLN A 158 18.24 -2.96 26.40
N LYS A 159 17.45 -3.09 27.47
CA LYS A 159 17.15 -4.40 28.09
C LYS A 159 16.46 -5.36 27.12
N ILE A 160 15.51 -4.85 26.32
CA ILE A 160 14.76 -5.63 25.34
C ILE A 160 15.59 -5.82 24.07
N ALA A 161 16.32 -4.78 23.64
CA ALA A 161 17.15 -4.82 22.45
C ALA A 161 18.21 -5.92 22.47
N LYS A 162 18.83 -6.17 23.64
CA LYS A 162 19.79 -7.29 23.82
C LYS A 162 19.19 -8.67 23.54
N GLN A 163 17.89 -8.83 23.73
CA GLN A 163 17.18 -10.09 23.49
C GLN A 163 16.61 -10.18 22.06
N ALA A 164 16.50 -9.05 21.35
CA ALA A 164 15.89 -8.99 20.03
C ALA A 164 16.50 -9.99 19.02
N PRO A 165 17.84 -10.19 18.93
CA PRO A 165 18.41 -11.19 18.02
C PRO A 165 17.92 -12.61 18.28
N LEU A 166 17.70 -12.99 19.55
CA LEU A 166 17.19 -14.30 19.93
C LEU A 166 15.73 -14.48 19.49
N TYR A 167 14.89 -13.47 19.74
CA TYR A 167 13.49 -13.48 19.32
C TYR A 167 13.34 -13.56 17.81
N PHE A 168 14.10 -12.76 17.06
CA PHE A 168 14.05 -12.79 15.61
C PHE A 168 14.58 -14.10 15.03
N LYS A 169 15.67 -14.64 15.59
CA LYS A 169 16.19 -15.96 15.19
C LYS A 169 15.12 -17.03 15.35
N LYS A 170 14.50 -17.11 16.52
CA LYS A 170 13.45 -18.10 16.81
C LYS A 170 12.24 -17.92 15.89
N ALA A 171 11.76 -16.68 15.73
CA ALA A 171 10.61 -16.38 14.89
C ALA A 171 10.87 -16.73 13.40
N ILE A 172 12.07 -16.47 12.87
CA ILE A 172 12.42 -16.84 11.50
C ILE A 172 12.49 -18.36 11.33
N GLU A 173 13.06 -19.06 12.31
CA GLU A 173 13.15 -20.53 12.29
C GLU A 173 11.76 -21.19 12.32
N GLU A 174 10.80 -20.59 13.03
CA GLU A 174 9.41 -21.06 13.16
C GLU A 174 8.49 -20.64 11.99
N ALA A 175 8.74 -19.52 11.32
CA ALA A 175 7.81 -18.93 10.34
C ALA A 175 7.77 -19.63 8.97
N GLU A 176 8.79 -20.41 8.58
CA GLU A 176 8.81 -21.09 7.29
C GLU A 176 8.35 -22.55 7.39
N HIS A 177 7.32 -22.89 6.61
CA HIS A 177 6.81 -24.26 6.45
C HIS A 177 7.93 -25.23 6.01
N GLU A 178 7.89 -26.45 6.55
CA GLU A 178 8.85 -27.54 6.36
C GLU A 178 9.03 -28.04 4.90
N TRP A 179 8.41 -27.40 3.91
CA TRP A 179 8.31 -27.84 2.51
C TRP A 179 9.05 -26.94 1.51
N SER A 180 9.95 -26.07 1.96
CA SER A 180 10.84 -25.33 1.07
C SER A 180 11.83 -26.32 0.41
N GLN A 181 11.58 -26.68 -0.85
CA GLN A 181 12.46 -27.58 -1.62
C GLN A 181 13.88 -27.03 -1.86
N HIS A 182 14.12 -25.78 -1.48
CA HIS A 182 15.45 -25.20 -1.44
C HIS A 182 15.93 -25.15 0.00
N ASN A 183 16.97 -25.95 0.28
CA ASN A 183 17.80 -25.99 1.50
C ASN A 183 18.60 -24.67 1.71
N ALA A 184 18.03 -23.52 1.33
CA ALA A 184 18.59 -22.22 1.61
C ALA A 184 18.54 -22.02 3.13
N LYS A 185 19.65 -21.54 3.71
CA LYS A 185 19.71 -21.26 5.15
C LYS A 185 18.60 -20.27 5.50
N LYS A 186 17.60 -20.72 6.28
CA LYS A 186 16.45 -19.93 6.77
C LYS A 186 16.86 -18.58 7.36
N LEU A 187 17.99 -18.58 8.08
CA LEU A 187 18.63 -17.40 8.62
C LEU A 187 20.01 -17.22 7.98
N ILE A 188 20.22 -16.06 7.37
CA ILE A 188 21.53 -15.65 6.85
C ILE A 188 22.15 -14.65 7.82
N ASP A 189 23.25 -15.03 8.47
CA ASP A 189 24.01 -14.09 9.27
C ASP A 189 24.79 -13.13 8.33
N THR A 190 24.49 -11.84 8.46
CA THR A 190 25.09 -10.77 7.66
C THR A 190 26.21 -10.02 8.40
N ARG A 191 26.55 -10.39 9.65
CA ARG A 191 27.56 -9.69 10.47
C ARG A 191 28.95 -9.73 9.86
N VAL A 192 29.32 -10.83 9.19
CA VAL A 192 30.68 -11.04 8.65
C VAL A 192 30.85 -10.41 7.28
N LYS A 193 29.94 -10.70 6.33
CA LYS A 193 30.06 -10.26 4.92
C LYS A 193 29.25 -9.00 4.59
N GLY A 194 28.47 -8.51 5.54
CA GLY A 194 27.49 -7.45 5.32
C GLY A 194 26.35 -7.89 4.41
N LEU A 195 25.37 -7.01 4.26
CA LEU A 195 24.19 -7.30 3.44
C LEU A 195 24.53 -7.58 1.97
N ARG A 196 25.27 -6.66 1.34
CA ARG A 196 25.58 -6.73 -0.10
C ARG A 196 26.47 -7.90 -0.48
N GLY A 197 27.25 -8.43 0.48
CA GLY A 197 28.11 -9.60 0.31
C GLY A 197 27.43 -10.94 0.64
N SER A 198 26.36 -10.94 1.43
CA SER A 198 25.61 -12.16 1.79
C SER A 198 24.39 -12.42 0.89
N ILE A 199 23.75 -11.37 0.35
CA ILE A 199 22.48 -11.48 -0.38
C ILE A 199 22.67 -11.03 -1.84
N PRO A 200 22.35 -11.87 -2.84
CA PRO A 200 22.32 -11.48 -4.26
C PRO A 200 21.30 -10.38 -4.56
N ARG A 201 21.45 -9.68 -5.69
CA ARG A 201 20.48 -8.62 -6.09
C ARG A 201 19.08 -9.15 -6.44
N THR A 202 18.95 -10.45 -6.75
CA THR A 202 17.73 -11.06 -7.29
C THR A 202 16.89 -11.81 -6.26
N SER A 203 17.35 -11.97 -5.01
CA SER A 203 16.64 -12.77 -4.00
C SER A 203 15.57 -11.96 -3.25
N LEU A 204 14.42 -12.60 -3.01
CA LEU A 204 13.39 -12.16 -2.06
C LEU A 204 13.86 -12.50 -0.65
N THR A 205 14.29 -11.51 0.13
CA THR A 205 14.69 -11.76 1.53
C THR A 205 14.20 -10.63 2.41
N SER A 206 13.45 -10.97 3.47
CA SER A 206 13.15 -10.03 4.55
C SER A 206 14.41 -9.83 5.39
N MET A 207 14.72 -8.57 5.73
CA MET A 207 15.95 -8.19 6.38
C MET A 207 15.67 -7.59 7.75
N LEU A 208 16.47 -8.03 8.71
CA LEU A 208 16.49 -7.49 10.07
C LEU A 208 17.96 -7.22 10.41
N SER A 209 18.29 -5.96 10.71
CA SER A 209 19.60 -5.54 11.20
C SER A 209 19.42 -4.95 12.59
N SER A 210 19.86 -5.67 13.62
CA SER A 210 20.10 -5.07 14.94
C SER A 210 21.39 -4.26 14.89
N ALA A 211 21.38 -3.08 15.49
CA ALA A 211 22.61 -2.33 15.76
C ALA A 211 23.44 -3.01 16.87
#